data_AF-A0A4Y9S906-F1
#
_entry.id   AF-A0A4Y9S906-F1
#
_cell.length_a   1.000
_cell.length_b   1.000
_cell.length_c   1.000
_cell.angle_alpha   90.00
_cell.angle_beta   90.00
_cell.angle_gamma   90.00
#
_symmetry.space_group_name_H-M   'P 1'
#
loop_
_entity.id
_entity.type
_entity.pdbx_description
1 polymer ?
#
loop_
_entity_poly.entity_id
_entity_poly.type
_entity_poly.pdbx_seq_one_letter_code
_entity_poly.pdbx_strand_id
1 'polypeptide(L)'
;PARVAALTYSASLGFGLYASVSAFRDFKDDQARGVFFSLSGSFWDRISANASRSRQNGVQTNSLTLSRTADYSGGFGWALQSVQNNGAPQRQGQLTYLGNYGQVTGYTQETGGNRTSSVDVSGALVLMDGTVHAARQVGAGFALVSTDGVGGVPVLQENQAIGRTSSGGYMLVPNLNPYLQNQIGIDPSHLPLDARIASTGQAVVPARLSGVLVRFPVEKYEAASVILHDANGKPLATGSQVLHVETGNSTIVGFDGVAFIDHLAPLNHLKATVDGAACIVEFAYQPERGNPLGTLGPFVCKGVQ
;
A
#
# COMPACT_ATOMS: atom_id res chain seq x y z
N PRO A 1 40.90 2.47 36.78
CA PRO A 1 40.68 2.43 35.30
C PRO A 1 41.00 1.05 34.72
N ALA A 2 40.02 0.42 34.05
CA ALA A 2 40.18 -0.84 33.31
C ALA A 2 41.24 -0.72 32.18
N ARG A 3 41.85 -1.84 31.78
CA ARG A 3 42.78 -1.88 30.63
C ARG A 3 42.30 -2.98 29.68
N VAL A 4 41.48 -2.62 28.72
CA VAL A 4 40.82 -3.58 27.83
C VAL A 4 41.49 -3.60 26.46
N ALA A 5 41.81 -4.80 25.96
CA ALA A 5 42.08 -5.03 24.55
C ALA A 5 40.92 -5.79 23.91
N ALA A 6 40.56 -5.41 22.70
CA ALA A 6 39.53 -6.09 21.90
C ALA A 6 39.97 -6.21 20.45
N LEU A 7 39.59 -7.30 19.81
CA LEU A 7 39.81 -7.59 18.40
C LEU A 7 38.50 -8.09 17.80
N THR A 8 38.10 -7.54 16.66
CA THR A 8 36.93 -7.99 15.91
C THR A 8 37.29 -8.16 14.44
N TYR A 9 36.87 -9.27 13.85
CA TYR A 9 36.99 -9.57 12.43
C TYR A 9 35.63 -9.98 11.89
N SER A 10 35.21 -9.41 10.76
CA SER A 10 33.96 -9.75 10.10
C SER A 10 34.18 -9.89 8.60
N ALA A 11 33.53 -10.88 7.99
CA ALA A 11 33.63 -11.13 6.55
C ALA A 11 32.27 -11.54 5.97
N SER A 12 32.02 -11.09 4.73
CA SER A 12 30.95 -11.65 3.89
C SER A 12 31.44 -12.94 3.25
N LEU A 13 30.66 -14.01 3.36
CA LEU A 13 31.03 -15.35 2.90
C LEU A 13 30.39 -15.72 1.54
N GLY A 14 29.69 -14.77 0.90
CA GLY A 14 28.87 -15.04 -0.29
C GLY A 14 27.51 -15.65 0.06
N PHE A 15 26.63 -15.79 -0.94
CA PHE A 15 25.26 -16.34 -0.78
C PHE A 15 24.40 -15.66 0.31
N GLY A 16 24.67 -14.38 0.61
CA GLY A 16 23.96 -13.65 1.67
C GLY A 16 24.37 -14.02 3.09
N LEU A 17 25.49 -14.74 3.28
CA LEU A 17 26.04 -15.11 4.58
C LEU A 17 27.10 -14.12 5.08
N TYR A 18 27.10 -13.88 6.38
CA TYR A 18 27.99 -12.98 7.10
C TYR A 18 28.51 -13.69 8.35
N ALA A 19 29.83 -13.66 8.56
CA ALA A 19 30.46 -14.19 9.76
C ALA A 19 31.19 -13.08 10.52
N SER A 20 31.15 -13.15 11.84
CA SER A 20 31.95 -12.27 12.70
C SER A 20 32.54 -13.03 13.87
N VAL A 21 33.75 -12.63 14.25
CA VAL A 21 34.47 -13.13 15.42
C VAL A 21 34.98 -11.93 16.20
N SER A 22 34.70 -11.88 17.49
CA SER A 22 35.26 -10.87 18.38
C SER A 22 35.82 -11.51 19.65
N ALA A 23 36.87 -10.90 20.18
CA ALA A 23 37.47 -11.31 21.44
C ALA A 23 37.88 -10.06 22.23
N PHE A 24 37.73 -10.10 23.54
CA PHE A 24 38.20 -9.04 24.43
C PHE A 24 38.77 -9.60 25.74
N ARG A 25 39.63 -8.82 26.39
CA ARG A 25 40.18 -9.10 27.72
C ARG A 25 40.50 -7.81 28.45
N ASP A 26 40.09 -7.71 29.71
CA ASP A 26 40.66 -6.75 30.66
C ASP A 26 41.95 -7.32 31.27
N PHE A 27 43.03 -6.55 31.25
CA PHE A 27 44.30 -6.93 31.86
C PHE A 27 44.35 -6.70 33.37
N LYS A 28 43.32 -6.08 33.95
CA LYS A 28 43.20 -5.89 35.41
C LYS A 28 42.30 -6.90 36.10
N ASP A 29 41.37 -7.50 35.37
CA ASP A 29 40.48 -8.54 35.85
C ASP A 29 40.56 -9.74 34.91
N ASP A 30 41.26 -10.79 35.35
CA ASP A 30 41.46 -12.00 34.57
C ASP A 30 40.15 -12.77 34.29
N GLN A 31 39.07 -12.48 35.03
CA GLN A 31 37.74 -13.02 34.76
C GLN A 31 37.01 -12.26 33.65
N ALA A 32 37.34 -10.98 33.44
CA ALA A 32 36.72 -10.12 32.44
C ALA A 32 37.31 -10.35 31.04
N ARG A 33 36.92 -11.48 30.42
CA ARG A 33 37.32 -11.86 29.07
C ARG A 33 36.17 -12.51 28.33
N GLY A 34 36.14 -12.32 27.01
CA GLY A 34 35.10 -12.88 26.18
C GLY A 34 35.58 -13.23 24.78
N VAL A 35 34.96 -14.25 24.20
CA VAL A 35 35.06 -14.57 22.77
C VAL A 35 33.64 -14.78 22.26
N PHE A 36 33.36 -14.24 21.08
CA PHE A 36 32.06 -14.31 20.41
C PHE A 36 32.29 -14.68 18.95
N PHE A 37 31.48 -15.60 18.46
CA PHE A 37 31.39 -16.01 17.07
C PHE A 37 29.94 -15.89 16.64
N SER A 38 29.67 -15.30 15.48
CA SER A 38 28.34 -15.31 14.87
C SER A 38 28.41 -15.64 13.39
N LEU A 39 27.41 -16.37 12.92
CA LEU A 39 27.11 -16.59 11.52
C LEU A 39 25.65 -16.19 11.29
N SER A 40 25.41 -15.29 10.35
CA SER A 40 24.06 -14.88 9.98
C SER A 40 23.88 -14.84 8.49
N GLY A 41 22.64 -14.98 8.03
CA GLY A 41 22.31 -14.75 6.65
C GLY A 41 20.83 -14.56 6.42
N SER A 42 20.52 -14.04 5.24
CA SER A 42 19.16 -13.93 4.73
C SER A 42 18.99 -14.96 3.62
N PHE A 43 17.94 -15.75 3.72
CA PHE A 43 17.60 -16.85 2.83
C PHE A 43 16.18 -16.66 2.32
N TRP A 44 15.93 -17.03 1.07
CA TRP A 44 14.59 -16.97 0.48
C TRP A 44 13.95 -15.58 0.67
N ASP A 45 12.64 -15.48 0.51
CA ASP A 45 11.90 -14.25 0.75
C ASP A 45 11.90 -13.91 2.26
N ARG A 46 12.81 -13.01 2.68
CA ARG A 46 12.85 -12.34 4.00
C ARG A 46 13.04 -13.24 5.23
N ILE A 47 13.49 -14.48 5.06
CA ILE A 47 13.86 -15.33 6.20
C ILE A 47 15.30 -15.01 6.58
N SER A 48 15.56 -14.67 7.84
CA SER A 48 16.90 -14.50 8.38
C SER A 48 17.21 -15.57 9.40
N ALA A 49 18.41 -16.13 9.35
CA ALA A 49 18.93 -16.99 10.40
C ALA A 49 20.20 -16.39 11.00
N ASN A 50 20.37 -16.55 12.31
CA ASN A 50 21.57 -16.19 13.04
C ASN A 50 21.91 -17.32 14.01
N ALA A 51 23.15 -17.79 13.96
CA ALA A 51 23.72 -18.70 14.94
C ALA A 51 24.91 -18.00 15.58
N SER A 52 24.96 -17.96 16.90
CA SER A 52 26.11 -17.41 17.61
C SER A 52 26.55 -18.31 18.76
N ARG A 53 27.83 -18.22 19.08
CA ARG A 53 28.43 -18.89 20.22
C ARG A 53 29.37 -17.92 20.90
N SER A 54 29.20 -17.74 22.19
CA SER A 54 30.04 -16.89 22.98
C SER A 54 30.45 -17.55 24.28
N ARG A 55 31.57 -17.11 24.82
CA ARG A 55 31.99 -17.42 26.18
C ARG A 55 32.51 -16.14 26.80
N GLN A 56 31.84 -15.66 27.82
CA GLN A 56 32.17 -14.41 28.52
C GLN A 56 32.11 -14.65 30.02
N ASN A 57 33.16 -14.26 30.75
CA ASN A 57 33.23 -14.33 32.22
C ASN A 57 32.82 -15.71 32.77
N GLY A 58 33.24 -16.78 32.08
CA GLY A 58 32.91 -18.17 32.44
C GLY A 58 31.54 -18.66 31.96
N VAL A 59 30.65 -17.79 31.48
CA VAL A 59 29.35 -18.16 30.92
C VAL A 59 29.49 -18.45 29.42
N GLN A 60 29.13 -19.67 29.01
CA GLN A 60 28.99 -20.03 27.61
C GLN A 60 27.54 -19.83 27.16
N THR A 61 27.34 -19.05 26.10
CA THR A 61 26.04 -18.85 25.47
C THR A 61 26.06 -19.36 24.05
N ASN A 62 25.15 -20.26 23.70
CA ASN A 62 24.87 -20.61 22.31
C ASN A 62 23.52 -20.03 21.94
N SER A 63 23.40 -19.32 20.83
CA SER A 63 22.11 -18.84 20.32
C SER A 63 21.86 -19.28 18.89
N LEU A 64 20.61 -19.61 18.61
CA LEU A 64 20.09 -19.83 17.28
C LEU A 64 18.81 -19.02 17.16
N THR A 65 18.69 -18.19 16.15
CA THR A 65 17.51 -17.38 15.85
C THR A 65 17.14 -17.58 14.39
N LEU A 66 15.87 -17.82 14.13
CA LEU A 66 15.29 -17.91 12.80
C LEU A 66 14.04 -17.04 12.78
N SER A 67 13.92 -16.15 11.81
CA SER A 67 12.79 -15.23 11.74
C SER A 67 12.42 -14.86 10.32
N ARG A 68 11.14 -14.53 10.12
CA ARG A 68 10.62 -13.85 8.94
C ARG A 68 9.88 -12.61 9.40
N THR A 69 10.26 -11.44 8.90
CA THR A 69 9.52 -10.19 9.19
C THR A 69 8.24 -10.14 8.38
N ALA A 70 7.17 -9.55 8.95
CA ALA A 70 5.96 -9.25 8.19
C ALA A 70 6.26 -8.29 7.04
N ASP A 71 5.42 -8.32 6.00
CA ASP A 71 5.59 -7.42 4.87
C ASP A 71 5.23 -5.98 5.22
N TYR A 72 5.85 -5.04 4.50
CA TYR A 72 5.58 -3.61 4.69
C TYR A 72 4.10 -3.26 4.45
N SER A 73 3.46 -3.94 3.49
CA SER A 73 2.03 -3.86 3.21
C SER A 73 1.14 -4.53 4.27
N GLY A 74 1.72 -5.29 5.19
CA GLY A 74 1.01 -6.11 6.18
C GLY A 74 1.12 -7.61 5.88
N GLY A 75 0.78 -8.44 6.86
CA GLY A 75 0.86 -9.90 6.77
C GLY A 75 1.41 -10.55 8.03
N PHE A 76 1.91 -11.77 7.90
CA PHE A 76 2.45 -12.55 9.01
C PHE A 76 3.97 -12.45 9.07
N GLY A 77 4.49 -12.25 10.27
CA GLY A 77 5.89 -12.43 10.63
C GLY A 77 6.00 -13.41 11.79
N TRP A 78 7.16 -14.03 11.95
CA TRP A 78 7.42 -14.96 13.04
C TRP A 78 8.89 -14.96 13.40
N ALA A 79 9.19 -15.33 14.64
CA ALA A 79 10.55 -15.52 15.11
C ALA A 79 10.62 -16.71 16.06
N LEU A 80 11.63 -17.54 15.89
CA LEU A 80 11.99 -18.64 16.77
C LEU A 80 13.40 -18.38 17.25
N GLN A 81 13.62 -18.48 18.56
CA GLN A 81 14.96 -18.36 19.12
C GLN A 81 15.16 -19.42 20.20
N SER A 82 16.35 -20.01 20.19
CA SER A 82 16.85 -20.90 21.23
C SER A 82 18.18 -20.36 21.71
N VAL A 83 18.23 -20.00 22.99
CA VAL A 83 19.45 -19.58 23.69
C VAL A 83 19.78 -20.63 24.73
N GLN A 84 21.05 -20.96 24.88
CA GLN A 84 21.51 -21.90 25.90
C GLN A 84 22.64 -21.25 26.68
N ASN A 85 22.42 -20.99 27.96
CA ASN A 85 23.40 -20.42 28.87
C ASN A 85 23.92 -21.51 29.80
N ASN A 86 25.21 -21.85 29.71
CA ASN A 86 25.84 -22.93 30.49
C ASN A 86 25.04 -24.25 30.46
N GLY A 87 24.43 -24.57 29.32
CA GLY A 87 23.61 -25.78 29.18
C GLY A 87 22.11 -25.57 29.47
N ALA A 88 21.72 -24.53 30.20
CA ALA A 88 20.32 -24.23 30.50
C ALA A 88 19.61 -23.64 29.27
N PRO A 89 18.60 -24.33 28.69
CA PRO A 89 17.92 -23.86 27.50
C PRO A 89 16.85 -22.83 27.85
N GLN A 90 16.76 -21.83 26.97
CA GLN A 90 15.69 -20.85 26.89
C GLN A 90 15.19 -20.85 25.45
N ARG A 91 13.91 -21.12 25.24
CA ARG A 91 13.28 -21.17 23.92
C ARG A 91 12.20 -20.12 23.86
N GLN A 92 12.10 -19.44 22.73
CA GLN A 92 11.05 -18.47 22.49
C GLN A 92 10.49 -18.61 21.08
N GLY A 93 9.20 -18.38 20.97
CA GLY A 93 8.46 -18.30 19.73
C GLY A 93 7.60 -17.04 19.72
N GLN A 94 7.58 -16.36 18.59
CA GLN A 94 6.78 -15.18 18.35
C GLN A 94 6.05 -15.33 17.02
N LEU A 95 4.78 -14.95 17.01
CA LEU A 95 3.97 -14.81 15.80
C LEU A 95 3.36 -13.41 15.79
N THR A 96 3.58 -12.68 14.71
CA THR A 96 3.12 -11.31 14.53
C THR A 96 2.20 -11.25 13.32
N TYR A 97 1.03 -10.64 13.49
CA TYR A 97 0.15 -10.24 12.39
C TYR A 97 0.11 -8.72 12.31
N LEU A 98 0.51 -8.18 11.17
CA LEU A 98 0.49 -6.75 10.85
C LEU A 98 -0.67 -6.47 9.89
N GLY A 99 -1.72 -5.80 10.37
CA GLY A 99 -2.87 -5.39 9.57
C GLY A 99 -2.82 -3.90 9.22
N ASN A 100 -3.82 -3.42 8.46
CA ASN A 100 -3.95 -1.99 8.16
C ASN A 100 -4.35 -1.16 9.40
N TYR A 101 -4.99 -1.81 10.38
CA TYR A 101 -5.60 -1.16 11.54
C TYR A 101 -4.84 -1.39 12.85
N GLY A 102 -3.71 -2.09 12.83
CA GLY A 102 -2.95 -2.42 14.03
C GLY A 102 -2.05 -3.65 13.84
N GLN A 103 -1.39 -4.05 14.93
CA GLN A 103 -0.52 -5.21 15.01
C GLN A 103 -0.88 -6.05 16.23
N VAL A 104 -0.96 -7.36 16.03
CA VAL A 104 -1.15 -8.35 17.09
C VAL A 104 0.06 -9.27 17.13
N THR A 105 0.62 -9.48 18.31
CA THR A 105 1.79 -10.32 18.52
C THR A 105 1.51 -11.34 19.61
N GLY A 106 1.62 -12.62 19.31
CA GLY A 106 1.66 -13.68 20.30
C GLY A 106 3.11 -14.04 20.61
N TYR A 107 3.43 -14.19 21.89
CA TYR A 107 4.75 -14.60 22.37
C TYR A 107 4.61 -15.79 23.31
N THR A 108 5.54 -16.73 23.19
CA THR A 108 5.67 -17.85 24.13
C THR A 108 7.15 -18.06 24.41
N GLN A 109 7.48 -18.25 25.68
CA GLN A 109 8.84 -18.47 26.13
C GLN A 109 8.87 -19.57 27.17
N GLU A 110 9.88 -20.41 27.08
CA GLU A 110 10.17 -21.45 28.05
C GLU A 110 11.59 -21.25 28.57
N THR A 111 11.72 -21.11 29.89
CA THR A 111 13.02 -20.98 30.58
C THR A 111 13.03 -21.92 31.77
N GLY A 112 13.97 -22.88 31.80
CA GLY A 112 14.13 -23.78 32.95
C GLY A 112 12.89 -24.62 33.29
N GLY A 113 12.06 -24.95 32.29
CA GLY A 113 10.82 -25.72 32.47
C GLY A 113 9.57 -24.88 32.76
N ASN A 114 9.72 -23.58 33.00
CA ASN A 114 8.59 -22.66 33.16
C ASN A 114 8.24 -22.04 31.82
N ARG A 115 6.96 -22.15 31.42
CA ARG A 115 6.43 -21.56 30.20
C ARG A 115 5.57 -20.34 30.49
N THR A 116 5.88 -19.23 29.86
CA THR A 116 5.12 -17.98 29.90
C THR A 116 4.64 -17.63 28.50
N SER A 117 3.37 -17.25 28.37
CA SER A 117 2.79 -16.79 27.10
C SER A 117 2.13 -15.43 27.29
N SER A 118 2.26 -14.56 26.31
CA SER A 118 1.63 -13.24 26.30
C SER A 118 1.07 -12.92 24.92
N VAL A 119 0.15 -11.96 24.88
CA VAL A 119 -0.42 -11.42 23.65
C VAL A 119 -0.37 -9.90 23.75
N ASP A 120 0.29 -9.28 22.77
CA ASP A 120 0.43 -7.83 22.67
C ASP A 120 -0.41 -7.32 21.48
N VAL A 121 -1.24 -6.32 21.72
CA VAL A 121 -2.03 -5.64 20.70
C VAL A 121 -1.62 -4.18 20.68
N SER A 122 -1.27 -3.66 19.50
CA SER A 122 -0.84 -2.28 19.33
C SER A 122 -1.50 -1.64 18.10
N GLY A 123 -1.75 -0.35 18.18
CA GLY A 123 -2.42 0.43 17.14
C GLY A 123 -2.66 1.85 17.60
N ALA A 124 -3.41 2.61 16.80
CA ALA A 124 -3.82 3.97 17.10
C ALA A 124 -5.27 4.19 16.68
N LEU A 125 -5.94 5.10 17.38
CA LEU A 125 -7.21 5.69 16.95
C LEU A 125 -6.95 7.16 16.63
N VAL A 126 -7.37 7.60 15.45
CA VAL A 126 -7.18 8.96 14.95
C VAL A 126 -8.53 9.55 14.61
N LEU A 127 -8.81 10.74 15.13
CA LEU A 127 -9.96 11.56 14.73
C LEU A 127 -9.46 12.65 13.79
N MET A 128 -9.82 12.59 12.51
CA MET A 128 -9.38 13.53 11.50
C MET A 128 -10.38 13.54 10.33
N ASP A 129 -10.54 14.69 9.68
CA ASP A 129 -11.52 14.89 8.60
C ASP A 129 -12.97 14.55 9.00
N GLY A 130 -13.31 14.77 10.28
CA GLY A 130 -14.64 14.49 10.83
C GLY A 130 -14.92 13.02 11.13
N THR A 131 -13.97 12.11 10.90
CA THR A 131 -14.14 10.66 11.06
C THR A 131 -13.09 10.04 11.98
N VAL A 132 -13.46 8.91 12.61
CA VAL A 132 -12.56 8.12 13.45
C VAL A 132 -12.00 6.97 12.63
N HIS A 133 -10.69 6.80 12.68
CA HIS A 133 -9.97 5.75 11.97
C HIS A 133 -9.07 4.97 12.92
N ALA A 134 -9.08 3.65 12.78
CA ALA A 134 -8.07 2.79 13.37
C ALA A 134 -6.86 2.69 12.46
N ALA A 135 -5.67 2.56 13.03
CA ALA A 135 -4.43 2.44 12.28
C ALA A 135 -3.37 1.66 13.04
N ARG A 136 -2.32 1.29 12.30
CA ARG A 136 -1.01 1.05 12.90
C ARG A 136 -0.58 2.26 13.74
N GLN A 137 0.35 2.02 14.67
CA GLN A 137 0.89 3.10 15.49
C GLN A 137 1.47 4.22 14.60
N VAL A 138 0.97 5.44 14.79
CA VAL A 138 1.22 6.58 13.88
C VAL A 138 2.64 7.15 13.95
N GLY A 139 3.35 6.94 15.05
CA GLY A 139 4.72 7.39 15.22
C GLY A 139 4.86 8.91 15.36
N ALA A 140 5.93 9.47 14.77
CA ALA A 140 6.30 10.88 14.92
C ALA A 140 5.60 11.82 13.91
N GLY A 141 4.88 11.29 12.92
CA GLY A 141 4.13 12.04 11.93
C GLY A 141 3.31 11.04 11.10
N PHE A 142 2.13 11.45 10.61
CA PHE A 142 1.24 10.57 9.86
C PHE A 142 0.47 11.32 8.77
N ALA A 143 -0.03 10.57 7.78
CA ALA A 143 -0.97 11.09 6.80
C ALA A 143 -2.28 10.31 6.85
N LEU A 144 -3.40 11.02 6.74
CA LEU A 144 -4.69 10.43 6.38
C LEU A 144 -4.86 10.57 4.86
N VAL A 145 -4.78 9.46 4.15
CA VAL A 145 -5.06 9.39 2.72
C VAL A 145 -6.57 9.24 2.52
N SER A 146 -7.14 10.07 1.65
CA SER A 146 -8.54 9.98 1.21
C SER A 146 -8.60 9.81 -0.30
N THR A 147 -9.40 8.87 -0.78
CA THR A 147 -9.74 8.65 -2.18
C THR A 147 -11.21 8.99 -2.47
N ASP A 148 -11.76 9.95 -1.72
CA ASP A 148 -13.14 10.45 -1.85
C ASP A 148 -14.21 9.34 -1.90
N GLY A 149 -14.03 8.32 -1.07
CA GLY A 149 -14.98 7.21 -0.92
C GLY A 149 -14.63 5.94 -1.70
N VAL A 150 -13.57 5.93 -2.52
CA VAL A 150 -13.18 4.74 -3.29
C VAL A 150 -12.30 3.80 -2.46
N GLY A 151 -12.89 2.71 -1.96
CA GLY A 151 -12.18 1.73 -1.14
C GLY A 151 -11.31 0.72 -1.90
N GLY A 152 -10.40 0.06 -1.18
CA GLY A 152 -9.55 -1.02 -1.71
C GLY A 152 -8.34 -0.56 -2.54
N VAL A 153 -8.12 0.74 -2.65
CA VAL A 153 -7.05 1.34 -3.46
C VAL A 153 -5.71 1.18 -2.73
N PRO A 154 -4.67 0.57 -3.34
CA PRO A 154 -3.36 0.49 -2.73
C PRO A 154 -2.76 1.87 -2.53
N VAL A 155 -2.25 2.12 -1.33
CA VAL A 155 -1.52 3.33 -0.98
C VAL A 155 -0.03 3.03 -0.96
N LEU A 156 0.74 3.97 -1.48
CA LEU A 156 2.19 3.90 -1.60
C LEU A 156 2.82 4.93 -0.65
N GLN A 157 3.83 4.52 0.10
CA GLN A 157 4.76 5.40 0.80
C GLN A 157 6.13 5.20 0.18
N GLU A 158 6.75 6.26 -0.34
CA GLU A 158 8.04 6.20 -1.04
C GLU A 158 8.07 5.12 -2.14
N ASN A 159 7.00 5.05 -2.95
CA ASN A 159 6.77 4.06 -4.01
C ASN A 159 6.69 2.59 -3.53
N GLN A 160 6.52 2.34 -2.23
CA GLN A 160 6.27 1.01 -1.68
C GLN A 160 4.83 0.88 -1.16
N ALA A 161 4.15 -0.18 -1.56
CA ALA A 161 2.79 -0.45 -1.09
C ALA A 161 2.77 -0.68 0.42
N ILE A 162 2.05 0.16 1.14
CA ILE A 162 1.93 0.10 2.62
C ILE A 162 0.60 -0.52 3.08
N GLY A 163 -0.40 -0.55 2.20
CA GLY A 163 -1.71 -1.12 2.48
C GLY A 163 -2.76 -0.62 1.49
N ARG A 164 -4.03 -0.70 1.88
CA ARG A 164 -5.17 -0.34 1.03
C ARG A 164 -6.17 0.53 1.78
N THR A 165 -6.86 1.42 1.05
CA THR A 165 -7.97 2.20 1.59
C THR A 165 -9.10 1.30 2.10
N SER A 166 -9.72 1.72 3.20
CA SER A 166 -10.94 1.14 3.75
C SER A 166 -12.12 1.29 2.78
N SER A 167 -13.25 0.66 3.05
CA SER A 167 -14.47 0.80 2.23
C SER A 167 -14.94 2.24 2.06
N GLY A 168 -14.62 3.13 3.01
CA GLY A 168 -14.91 4.56 2.94
C GLY A 168 -13.85 5.39 2.22
N GLY A 169 -12.84 4.77 1.59
CA GLY A 169 -11.79 5.48 0.84
C GLY A 169 -10.67 6.07 1.71
N TYR A 170 -10.59 5.70 2.99
CA TYR A 170 -9.54 6.22 3.89
C TYR A 170 -8.45 5.21 4.20
N MET A 171 -7.21 5.68 4.30
CA MET A 171 -6.10 4.92 4.85
C MET A 171 -5.16 5.83 5.66
N LEU A 172 -4.72 5.36 6.82
CA LEU A 172 -3.67 6.04 7.59
C LEU A 172 -2.29 5.49 7.22
N VAL A 173 -1.38 6.41 6.91
CA VAL A 173 0.04 6.14 6.63
C VAL A 173 0.85 6.59 7.86
N PRO A 174 1.39 5.65 8.65
CA PRO A 174 2.16 5.96 9.85
C PRO A 174 3.62 6.32 9.53
N ASN A 175 4.37 6.77 10.55
CA ASN A 175 5.83 6.89 10.53
C ASN A 175 6.37 7.77 9.40
N LEU A 176 5.70 8.90 9.13
CA LEU A 176 6.26 9.93 8.27
C LEU A 176 7.40 10.66 8.97
N ASN A 177 8.41 11.04 8.18
CA ASN A 177 9.55 11.81 8.65
C ASN A 177 9.13 13.27 8.88
N PRO A 178 9.17 13.76 10.14
CA PRO A 178 8.78 15.13 10.43
C PRO A 178 9.73 16.14 9.78
N TYR A 179 9.19 17.27 9.33
CA TYR A 179 9.92 18.38 8.69
C TYR A 179 10.68 17.99 7.40
N LEU A 180 10.48 16.79 6.90
CA LEU A 180 11.02 16.30 5.64
C LEU A 180 9.88 16.00 4.66
N GLN A 181 10.21 16.02 3.37
CA GLN A 181 9.30 15.61 2.32
C GLN A 181 9.09 14.10 2.37
N ASN A 182 7.83 13.68 2.39
CA ASN A 182 7.40 12.29 2.32
C ASN A 182 6.52 12.14 1.07
N GLN A 183 6.85 11.19 0.20
CA GLN A 183 6.07 10.89 -1.00
C GLN A 183 4.97 9.89 -0.68
N ILE A 184 3.73 10.33 -0.87
CA ILE A 184 2.52 9.52 -0.69
C ILE A 184 1.86 9.37 -2.04
N GLY A 185 1.50 8.15 -2.42
CA GLY A 185 0.82 7.89 -3.68
C GLY A 185 -0.29 6.86 -3.55
N ILE A 186 -1.01 6.68 -4.65
CA ILE A 186 -1.97 5.59 -4.82
C ILE A 186 -1.68 4.86 -6.12
N ASP A 187 -1.99 3.57 -6.15
CA ASP A 187 -1.89 2.76 -7.37
C ASP A 187 -3.22 2.82 -8.15
N PRO A 188 -3.26 3.48 -9.32
CA PRO A 188 -4.48 3.65 -10.10
C PRO A 188 -4.95 2.36 -10.78
N SER A 189 -4.12 1.31 -10.86
CA SER A 189 -4.49 0.04 -11.52
C SER A 189 -5.64 -0.70 -10.83
N HIS A 190 -5.94 -0.33 -9.59
CA HIS A 190 -7.03 -0.89 -8.79
C HIS A 190 -8.23 0.05 -8.68
N LEU A 191 -8.20 1.20 -9.36
CA LEU A 191 -9.37 2.06 -9.44
C LEU A 191 -10.40 1.46 -10.41
N PRO A 192 -11.69 1.75 -10.22
CA PRO A 192 -12.72 1.46 -11.21
C PRO A 192 -12.36 2.01 -12.60
N LEU A 193 -12.84 1.38 -13.68
CA LEU A 193 -12.54 1.82 -15.05
C LEU A 193 -13.19 3.17 -15.41
N ASP A 194 -14.27 3.54 -14.72
CA ASP A 194 -14.88 4.88 -14.69
C ASP A 194 -14.14 5.85 -13.76
N ALA A 195 -13.03 5.51 -13.13
CA ALA A 195 -12.37 6.45 -12.24
C ALA A 195 -11.50 7.44 -13.01
N ARG A 196 -11.65 8.73 -12.72
CA ARG A 196 -10.76 9.80 -13.14
C ARG A 196 -10.04 10.39 -11.94
N ILE A 197 -8.74 10.59 -12.08
CA ILE A 197 -7.89 11.18 -11.04
C ILE A 197 -6.86 12.11 -11.67
N ALA A 198 -6.63 13.28 -11.04
CA ALA A 198 -5.71 14.29 -11.55
C ALA A 198 -4.24 14.00 -11.21
N SER A 199 -3.97 13.40 -10.06
CA SER A 199 -2.61 13.03 -9.63
C SER A 199 -2.65 11.75 -8.80
N THR A 200 -1.67 10.87 -8.99
CA THR A 200 -1.50 9.62 -8.23
C THR A 200 -0.42 9.74 -7.15
N GLY A 201 0.22 10.90 -7.00
CA GLY A 201 1.28 11.15 -6.04
C GLY A 201 1.27 12.58 -5.49
N GLN A 202 1.54 12.72 -4.20
CA GLN A 202 1.65 13.99 -3.50
C GLN A 202 2.76 13.92 -2.46
N ALA A 203 3.50 15.01 -2.35
CA ALA A 203 4.56 15.13 -1.37
C ALA A 203 4.09 15.96 -0.17
N VAL A 204 4.30 15.45 1.04
CA VAL A 204 3.86 16.11 2.28
C VAL A 204 4.98 16.28 3.29
N VAL A 205 4.89 17.34 4.09
CA VAL A 205 5.88 17.70 5.12
C VAL A 205 5.15 17.87 6.47
N PRO A 206 4.91 16.77 7.21
CA PRO A 206 4.22 16.87 8.50
C PRO A 206 5.14 17.49 9.56
N ALA A 207 4.57 18.26 10.48
CA ALA A 207 5.25 18.63 11.72
C ALA A 207 5.37 17.42 12.66
N ARG A 208 6.23 17.51 13.67
CA ARG A 208 6.39 16.44 14.66
C ARG A 208 5.08 16.24 15.44
N LEU A 209 4.70 14.99 15.66
CA LEU A 209 3.45 14.55 16.31
C LEU A 209 2.18 15.11 15.65
N SER A 210 2.21 15.34 14.33
CA SER A 210 1.10 15.91 13.59
C SER A 210 0.64 15.02 12.42
N GLY A 211 -0.62 15.20 12.03
CA GLY A 211 -1.25 14.53 10.90
C GLY A 211 -1.46 15.48 9.73
N VAL A 212 -1.35 14.99 8.49
CA VAL A 212 -1.69 15.72 7.26
C VAL A 212 -2.75 14.99 6.45
N LEU A 213 -3.72 15.71 5.90
CA LEU A 213 -4.72 15.14 5.01
C LEU A 213 -4.15 15.12 3.59
N VAL A 214 -4.10 13.95 2.98
CA VAL A 214 -3.68 13.75 1.58
C VAL A 214 -4.89 13.29 0.80
N ARG A 215 -5.52 14.25 0.11
CA ARG A 215 -6.74 13.99 -0.64
C ARG A 215 -6.41 13.73 -2.10
N PHE A 216 -6.77 12.54 -2.58
CA PHE A 216 -6.77 12.16 -3.98
C PHE A 216 -8.21 12.19 -4.49
N PRO A 217 -8.64 13.26 -5.19
CA PRO A 217 -10.00 13.35 -5.70
C PRO A 217 -10.17 12.30 -6.80
N VAL A 218 -10.83 11.19 -6.44
CA VAL A 218 -11.24 10.16 -7.38
C VAL A 218 -12.67 10.47 -7.78
N GLU A 219 -12.83 10.92 -9.01
CA GLU A 219 -14.12 11.25 -9.59
C GLU A 219 -14.61 10.09 -10.44
N LYS A 220 -15.93 9.92 -10.50
CA LYS A 220 -16.54 9.05 -11.50
C LYS A 220 -16.61 9.77 -12.83
N TYR A 221 -16.20 9.07 -13.86
CA TYR A 221 -16.16 9.48 -15.24
C TYR A 221 -17.18 8.64 -16.00
N GLU A 222 -18.41 9.13 -15.99
CA GLU A 222 -19.54 8.52 -16.68
C GLU A 222 -19.41 8.80 -18.18
N ALA A 223 -19.00 7.81 -18.96
CA ALA A 223 -18.78 7.94 -20.40
C ALA A 223 -19.18 6.65 -21.13
N ALA A 224 -19.57 6.76 -22.40
CA ALA A 224 -19.93 5.61 -23.21
C ALA A 224 -19.62 5.86 -24.69
N SER A 225 -19.41 4.76 -25.41
CA SER A 225 -19.46 4.78 -26.86
C SER A 225 -20.91 4.70 -27.32
N VAL A 226 -21.38 5.64 -28.11
CA VAL A 226 -22.77 5.70 -28.58
C VAL A 226 -22.80 5.46 -30.08
N ILE A 227 -23.55 4.44 -30.52
CA ILE A 227 -23.76 4.16 -31.94
C ILE A 227 -24.91 5.02 -32.44
N LEU A 228 -24.66 5.83 -33.45
CA LEU A 228 -25.60 6.81 -34.01
C LEU A 228 -25.91 6.50 -35.47
N HIS A 229 -27.20 6.38 -35.79
CA HIS A 229 -27.69 6.12 -37.13
C HIS A 229 -28.54 7.29 -37.65
N ASP A 230 -28.58 7.48 -38.96
CA ASP A 230 -29.49 8.39 -39.65
C ASP A 230 -30.95 7.88 -39.61
N ALA A 231 -31.88 8.68 -40.13
CA ALA A 231 -33.30 8.32 -40.20
C ALA A 231 -33.58 7.07 -41.07
N ASN A 232 -32.64 6.66 -41.92
CA ASN A 232 -32.73 5.46 -42.76
C ASN A 232 -32.11 4.22 -42.08
N GLY A 233 -31.61 4.36 -40.85
CA GLY A 233 -30.96 3.29 -40.10
C GLY A 233 -29.52 3.00 -40.54
N LYS A 234 -28.89 3.87 -41.34
CA LYS A 234 -27.47 3.78 -41.69
C LYS A 234 -26.60 4.48 -40.65
N PRO A 235 -25.39 3.99 -40.35
CA PRO A 235 -24.47 4.69 -39.46
C PRO A 235 -24.20 6.13 -39.92
N LEU A 236 -24.12 7.06 -38.98
CA LEU A 236 -23.69 8.43 -39.26
C LEU A 236 -22.29 8.42 -39.89
N ALA A 237 -22.08 9.34 -40.83
CA ALA A 237 -20.81 9.44 -41.54
C ALA A 237 -19.66 9.80 -40.58
N THR A 238 -18.52 9.12 -40.75
CA THR A 238 -17.29 9.45 -40.03
C THR A 238 -16.91 10.90 -40.27
N GLY A 239 -16.50 11.63 -39.22
CA GLY A 239 -16.23 13.05 -39.29
C GLY A 239 -17.42 13.95 -38.96
N SER A 240 -18.63 13.41 -38.82
CA SER A 240 -19.80 14.20 -38.41
C SER A 240 -19.59 14.76 -37.00
N GLN A 241 -19.84 16.05 -36.82
CA GLN A 241 -19.76 16.69 -35.51
C GLN A 241 -21.03 16.41 -34.69
N VAL A 242 -20.82 16.02 -33.43
CA VAL A 242 -21.89 15.76 -32.46
C VAL A 242 -21.67 16.64 -31.24
N LEU A 243 -22.66 17.44 -30.90
CA LEU A 243 -22.69 18.26 -29.69
C LEU A 243 -23.51 17.56 -28.61
N HIS A 244 -22.90 17.32 -27.45
CA HIS A 244 -23.62 16.92 -26.25
C HIS A 244 -24.21 18.15 -25.58
N VAL A 245 -25.54 18.24 -25.53
CA VAL A 245 -26.25 19.47 -25.15
C VAL A 245 -26.03 19.81 -23.68
N GLU A 246 -25.97 18.80 -22.82
CA GLU A 246 -25.85 18.95 -21.37
C GLU A 246 -24.50 19.56 -20.95
N THR A 247 -23.42 19.17 -21.64
CA THR A 247 -22.06 19.63 -21.33
C THR A 247 -21.61 20.77 -22.24
N GLY A 248 -22.21 20.90 -23.42
CA GLY A 248 -21.71 21.77 -24.50
C GLY A 248 -20.48 21.20 -25.22
N ASN A 249 -20.02 19.99 -24.88
CA ASN A 249 -18.86 19.38 -25.50
C ASN A 249 -19.18 18.88 -26.92
N SER A 250 -18.28 19.14 -27.86
CA SER A 250 -18.37 18.57 -29.21
C SER A 250 -17.38 17.41 -29.36
N THR A 251 -17.86 16.34 -29.98
CA THR A 251 -17.06 15.18 -30.40
C THR A 251 -17.30 14.89 -31.88
N ILE A 252 -16.60 13.89 -32.41
CA ILE A 252 -16.67 13.49 -33.81
C ILE A 252 -17.11 12.03 -33.88
N VAL A 253 -17.96 11.71 -34.86
CA VAL A 253 -18.35 10.33 -35.19
C VAL A 253 -17.16 9.61 -35.84
N GLY A 254 -16.79 8.46 -35.30
CA GLY A 254 -15.79 7.54 -35.83
C GLY A 254 -16.35 6.59 -36.89
N PHE A 255 -15.73 5.41 -36.99
CA PHE A 255 -16.25 4.32 -37.82
C PHE A 255 -17.53 3.73 -37.21
N ASP A 256 -18.36 3.12 -38.06
CA ASP A 256 -19.62 2.45 -37.69
C ASP A 256 -20.61 3.34 -36.92
N GLY A 257 -20.53 4.67 -37.10
CA GLY A 257 -21.43 5.61 -36.43
C GLY A 257 -21.14 5.80 -34.94
N VAL A 258 -19.99 5.32 -34.43
CA VAL A 258 -19.65 5.39 -33.01
C VAL A 258 -19.15 6.78 -32.64
N ALA A 259 -19.70 7.39 -31.60
CA ALA A 259 -19.19 8.61 -30.98
C ALA A 259 -18.93 8.36 -29.48
N PHE A 260 -17.77 8.78 -28.98
CA PHE A 260 -17.47 8.72 -27.55
C PHE A 260 -18.04 9.96 -26.85
N ILE A 261 -18.97 9.74 -25.93
CA ILE A 261 -19.65 10.79 -25.16
C ILE A 261 -19.17 10.71 -23.71
N ASP A 262 -18.71 11.83 -23.17
CA ASP A 262 -18.28 11.96 -21.79
C ASP A 262 -19.31 12.72 -20.92
N HIS A 263 -19.13 12.64 -19.60
CA HIS A 263 -20.00 13.27 -18.58
C HIS A 263 -21.50 13.01 -18.80
N LEU A 264 -21.85 11.74 -19.04
CA LEU A 264 -23.22 11.32 -19.28
C LEU A 264 -24.12 11.67 -18.08
N ALA A 265 -25.27 12.27 -18.38
CA ALA A 265 -26.35 12.51 -17.45
C ALA A 265 -27.40 11.37 -17.52
N PRO A 266 -28.36 11.26 -16.58
CA PRO A 266 -29.42 10.25 -16.66
C PRO A 266 -30.25 10.31 -17.95
N LEU A 267 -30.35 11.49 -18.55
CA LEU A 267 -30.94 11.74 -19.87
C LEU A 267 -29.98 12.62 -20.66
N ASN A 268 -29.66 12.24 -21.90
CA ASN A 268 -28.70 12.93 -22.75
C ASN A 268 -29.32 13.30 -24.09
N HIS A 269 -28.94 14.47 -24.60
CA HIS A 269 -29.31 14.93 -25.93
C HIS A 269 -28.05 15.18 -26.76
N LEU A 270 -28.00 14.55 -27.92
CA LEU A 270 -26.94 14.76 -28.90
C LEU A 270 -27.50 15.48 -30.10
N LYS A 271 -26.89 16.60 -30.46
CA LYS A 271 -27.19 17.34 -31.69
C LYS A 271 -26.10 17.05 -32.71
N ALA A 272 -26.45 16.37 -33.80
CA ALA A 272 -25.56 16.10 -34.92
C ALA A 272 -25.98 16.92 -36.14
N THR A 273 -25.06 17.09 -37.08
CA THR A 273 -25.36 17.66 -38.40
C THR A 273 -25.14 16.60 -39.46
N VAL A 274 -26.18 16.31 -40.25
CA VAL A 274 -26.19 15.30 -41.30
C VAL A 274 -26.63 15.98 -42.58
N ASP A 275 -25.79 15.96 -43.63
CA ASP A 275 -26.07 16.60 -44.92
C ASP A 275 -26.51 18.08 -44.81
N GLY A 276 -25.97 18.79 -43.81
CA GLY A 276 -26.28 20.20 -43.54
C GLY A 276 -27.57 20.44 -42.72
N ALA A 277 -28.33 19.40 -42.40
CA ALA A 277 -29.50 19.49 -41.53
C ALA A 277 -29.15 19.06 -40.08
N ALA A 278 -29.72 19.77 -39.10
CA ALA A 278 -29.57 19.40 -37.70
C ALA A 278 -30.50 18.23 -37.35
N CYS A 279 -29.98 17.27 -36.59
CA CYS A 279 -30.77 16.17 -36.04
C CYS A 279 -30.45 15.97 -34.56
N ILE A 280 -31.43 15.47 -33.81
CA ILE A 280 -31.33 15.24 -32.36
C ILE A 280 -31.51 13.75 -32.06
N VAL A 281 -30.67 13.24 -31.17
CA VAL A 281 -30.79 11.94 -30.53
C VAL A 281 -31.00 12.16 -29.04
N GLU A 282 -31.97 11.45 -28.47
CA GLU A 282 -32.25 11.42 -27.04
C GLU A 282 -32.09 9.98 -26.55
N PHE A 283 -31.36 9.80 -25.44
CA PHE A 283 -31.24 8.50 -24.79
C PHE A 283 -31.06 8.63 -23.28
N ALA A 284 -31.59 7.65 -22.55
CA ALA A 284 -31.35 7.51 -21.12
C ALA A 284 -30.04 6.75 -20.86
N TYR A 285 -29.33 7.13 -19.80
CA TYR A 285 -28.15 6.43 -19.33
C TYR A 285 -28.34 5.97 -17.89
N GLN A 286 -27.97 4.71 -17.64
CA GLN A 286 -27.86 4.16 -16.29
C GLN A 286 -26.48 3.50 -16.16
N PRO A 287 -25.70 3.86 -15.13
CA PRO A 287 -24.41 3.24 -14.90
C PRO A 287 -24.54 1.73 -14.66
N GLU A 288 -23.92 0.91 -15.50
CA GLU A 288 -23.85 -0.54 -15.31
C GLU A 288 -22.66 -0.93 -14.43
N ARG A 289 -22.92 -1.68 -13.36
CA ARG A 289 -21.83 -2.23 -12.53
C ARG A 289 -20.97 -3.19 -13.34
N GLY A 290 -19.70 -2.86 -13.51
CA GLY A 290 -18.72 -3.70 -14.21
C GLY A 290 -18.61 -3.44 -15.72
N ASN A 291 -19.45 -2.55 -16.28
CA ASN A 291 -19.33 -2.06 -17.66
C ASN A 291 -19.41 -0.52 -17.74
N PRO A 292 -18.52 0.21 -17.03
CA PRO A 292 -18.58 1.66 -16.92
C PRO A 292 -18.37 2.44 -18.22
N LEU A 293 -17.77 1.80 -19.24
CA LEU A 293 -17.47 2.40 -20.55
C LEU A 293 -18.11 1.58 -21.69
N GLY A 294 -19.35 1.16 -21.48
CA GLY A 294 -20.08 0.33 -22.43
C GLY A 294 -20.39 1.02 -23.75
N THR A 295 -20.86 0.23 -24.72
CA THR A 295 -21.41 0.73 -25.98
C THR A 295 -22.93 0.77 -25.89
N LEU A 296 -23.53 1.93 -26.17
CA LEU A 296 -24.97 2.19 -26.16
C LEU A 296 -25.52 2.36 -27.58
N GLY A 297 -26.79 2.04 -27.77
CA GLY A 297 -27.49 2.18 -29.04
C GLY A 297 -27.59 0.85 -29.83
N PRO A 298 -27.84 0.92 -31.14
CA PRO A 298 -27.89 2.12 -31.97
C PRO A 298 -29.07 3.04 -31.65
N PHE A 299 -28.83 4.34 -31.69
CA PHE A 299 -29.88 5.37 -31.59
C PHE A 299 -30.05 6.09 -32.93
N VAL A 300 -31.31 6.35 -33.28
CA VAL A 300 -31.68 6.96 -34.55
C VAL A 300 -31.82 8.47 -34.40
N CYS A 301 -31.12 9.22 -35.24
CA CYS A 301 -31.22 10.68 -35.29
C CYS A 301 -32.55 11.11 -35.92
N LYS A 302 -33.34 11.89 -35.17
CA LYS A 302 -34.58 12.47 -35.65
C LYS A 302 -34.31 13.88 -36.16
N GLY A 303 -34.79 14.20 -37.36
CA GLY A 303 -34.66 15.54 -37.91
C GLY A 303 -35.36 16.58 -37.03
N VAL A 304 -34.74 17.74 -36.85
CA VAL A 304 -35.37 18.88 -36.18
C VAL A 304 -36.27 19.57 -37.21
N GLN A 305 -37.59 19.47 -37.04
CA GLN A 305 -38.57 20.26 -37.80
C GLN A 305 -38.53 21.72 -37.34
#